data_AF-A0ABD3VJ74-F1
#
_entry.id   AF-A0ABD3VJ74-F1
#
_cell.length_a   1.000
_cell.length_b   1.000
_cell.length_c   1.000
_cell.angle_alpha   90.00
_cell.angle_beta   90.00
_cell.angle_gamma   90.00
#
_symmetry.space_group_name_H-M   'P 1'
#
loop_
_entity.id
_entity.type
_entity.pdbx_description
1 polymer ?
#
loop_
_entity_poly.entity_id
_entity_poly.type
_entity_poly.pdbx_seq_one_letter_code
_entity_poly.pdbx_strand_id
1 'polypeptide(L)'
;MHPDYDIYLTNSSCKSALNGSLNNYHLHPNRSYDDLDSPDDYYHYTEFFYRLHHFEGKIYVYVWTFLVFLTAFGNVLIVAVFVRQSMRTTTNLILLFIAISDSLTGFVTLPTYIHVFTSGNREWVSLNDGWCEAFMISKFYISKAFHTVSIWLTLLLGFQRFICVWFPSKRLSWYTTRRTLIAVSIITVCAFVIHSYHLNERKADKNQGYCQWVIEDPCVKTCIFLWTTLLLVHILPSLILLILTMLMIQTMFHPNIRNESFGVELNQERPQQNMRASIIVVCIAIIFLITEVPFGFVLLVTVIKTQSGNDILPLEANRLFHLIYEIVLIISFHAIFWVNIIMNRRFRDTLKSMFRNGIIKLLPKRTFVPITTVSSEINMSRSYSTMETGVNEQSISL
;
A
#
# COMPACT_ATOMS: atom_id res chain seq x y z
N MET A 1 -38.51 19.81 11.32
CA MET A 1 -37.62 20.78 11.99
C MET A 1 -36.93 20.03 13.11
N HIS A 2 -35.64 19.74 12.93
CA HIS A 2 -34.69 19.28 13.98
C HIS A 2 -34.47 20.40 15.00
N PRO A 3 -34.09 20.11 16.26
CA PRO A 3 -32.69 19.79 16.66
C PRO A 3 -32.56 18.64 17.68
N ASP A 4 -31.55 17.76 17.55
CA ASP A 4 -30.23 17.71 18.25
C ASP A 4 -30.30 17.17 19.69
N TYR A 5 -29.47 16.17 20.03
CA TYR A 5 -28.58 16.15 21.21
C TYR A 5 -27.70 14.88 21.27
N ASP A 6 -26.55 15.08 21.91
CA ASP A 6 -25.26 14.40 21.78
C ASP A 6 -25.03 13.18 22.69
N ILE A 7 -24.10 12.35 22.22
CA ILE A 7 -22.96 11.68 22.89
C ILE A 7 -23.02 11.51 24.42
N TYR A 8 -23.01 10.26 24.90
CA TYR A 8 -22.64 9.92 26.27
C TYR A 8 -21.19 9.40 26.35
N LEU A 9 -20.35 10.19 27.01
CA LEU A 9 -19.09 9.74 27.61
C LEU A 9 -19.39 8.85 28.82
N THR A 10 -18.69 7.73 28.92
CA THR A 10 -18.62 6.91 30.13
C THR A 10 -17.84 7.66 31.20
N ASN A 11 -18.54 8.33 32.11
CA ASN A 11 -17.94 8.85 33.33
C ASN A 11 -18.76 8.36 34.53
N SER A 12 -18.10 7.65 35.44
CA SER A 12 -18.67 6.95 36.60
C SER A 12 -19.24 7.87 37.70
N SER A 13 -19.45 9.16 37.40
CA SER A 13 -19.84 10.18 38.39
C SER A 13 -21.27 10.70 38.23
N CYS A 14 -22.07 10.15 37.30
CA CYS A 14 -23.45 10.61 37.04
C CYS A 14 -24.54 9.58 37.41
N LYS A 15 -24.33 8.79 38.47
CA LYS A 15 -25.32 7.79 38.94
C LYS A 15 -26.41 8.36 39.86
N SER A 16 -26.35 9.64 40.23
CA SER A 16 -27.27 10.25 41.20
C SER A 16 -28.25 11.29 40.63
N ALA A 17 -28.17 11.63 39.34
CA ALA A 17 -29.00 12.71 38.76
C ALA A 17 -30.12 12.24 37.80
N LEU A 18 -30.22 10.94 37.49
CA LEU A 18 -31.14 10.41 36.48
C LEU A 18 -32.42 9.74 37.03
N ASN A 19 -32.63 9.72 38.35
CA ASN A 19 -33.85 9.15 38.96
C ASN A 19 -35.12 10.01 38.81
N GLY A 20 -35.06 11.15 38.11
CA GLY A 20 -36.14 12.12 38.08
C GLY A 20 -36.97 12.24 36.79
N SER A 21 -36.60 11.59 35.68
CA SER A 21 -37.22 11.93 34.37
C SER A 21 -37.25 10.82 33.31
N LEU A 22 -37.59 9.59 33.70
CA LEU A 22 -37.81 8.48 32.76
C LEU A 22 -39.20 7.86 32.95
N ASN A 23 -40.24 8.67 32.77
CA ASN A 23 -41.56 8.18 32.39
C ASN A 23 -41.82 8.65 30.96
N ASN A 24 -42.16 7.71 30.08
CA ASN A 24 -42.44 7.86 28.64
C ASN A 24 -41.24 7.62 27.73
N TYR A 25 -40.96 6.36 27.39
CA TYR A 25 -40.92 5.93 25.98
C TYR A 25 -41.23 4.41 25.91
N HIS A 26 -42.06 4.06 24.93
CA HIS A 26 -42.71 2.77 24.76
C HIS A 26 -41.73 1.61 24.52
N LEU A 27 -41.64 0.70 25.49
CA LEU A 27 -41.13 -0.67 25.33
C LEU A 27 -42.22 -1.56 24.72
N HIS A 28 -41.83 -2.47 23.82
CA HIS A 28 -42.69 -3.54 23.31
C HIS A 28 -43.35 -4.35 24.46
N PRO A 29 -44.61 -4.81 24.29
CA PRO A 29 -45.39 -5.37 25.39
C PRO A 29 -45.08 -6.85 25.58
N ASN A 30 -44.65 -7.19 26.79
CA ASN A 30 -44.75 -8.48 27.49
C ASN A 30 -43.43 -8.87 28.16
N ARG A 31 -43.13 -8.25 29.31
CA ARG A 31 -42.59 -8.96 30.46
C ARG A 31 -42.83 -8.18 31.74
N SER A 32 -43.37 -8.90 32.73
CA SER A 32 -43.71 -8.44 34.07
C SER A 32 -42.48 -7.93 34.82
N TYR A 33 -42.67 -6.91 35.65
CA TYR A 33 -41.63 -6.09 36.28
C TYR A 33 -41.06 -6.68 37.59
N ASP A 34 -40.94 -8.01 37.70
CA ASP A 34 -40.66 -8.68 38.98
C ASP A 34 -39.41 -9.58 39.03
N ASP A 35 -38.51 -9.54 38.04
CA ASP A 35 -37.23 -10.27 38.10
C ASP A 35 -36.04 -9.30 37.99
N LEU A 36 -35.81 -8.51 39.04
CA LEU A 36 -34.58 -7.76 39.27
C LEU A 36 -33.86 -8.38 40.47
N ASP A 37 -33.08 -9.44 40.22
CA ASP A 37 -31.89 -9.78 41.01
C ASP A 37 -31.12 -10.94 40.36
N SER A 38 -30.19 -10.60 39.45
CA SER A 38 -29.06 -11.47 39.08
C SER A 38 -27.90 -10.61 38.53
N PRO A 39 -26.66 -10.72 39.05
CA PRO A 39 -25.57 -9.81 38.68
C PRO A 39 -24.89 -10.09 37.33
N ASP A 40 -25.36 -11.04 36.51
CA ASP A 40 -24.60 -11.58 35.36
C ASP A 40 -25.38 -11.61 34.03
N ASP A 41 -26.30 -10.68 33.78
CA ASP A 41 -26.87 -10.51 32.43
C ASP A 41 -25.98 -9.58 31.58
N TYR A 42 -24.83 -10.12 31.14
CA TYR A 42 -24.11 -9.58 29.99
C TYR A 42 -24.98 -9.81 28.76
N TYR A 43 -25.70 -8.77 28.30
CA TYR A 43 -26.45 -8.82 27.05
C TYR A 43 -25.50 -9.17 25.89
N HIS A 44 -25.49 -10.43 25.47
CA HIS A 44 -24.78 -10.86 24.27
C HIS A 44 -25.59 -10.40 23.05
N TYR A 45 -25.32 -9.20 22.54
CA TYR A 45 -25.84 -8.78 21.25
C TYR A 45 -25.33 -9.73 20.16
N THR A 46 -26.25 -10.37 19.44
CA THR A 46 -25.96 -11.23 18.27
C THR A 46 -25.95 -10.44 16.95
N GLU A 47 -26.43 -9.20 16.98
CA GLU A 47 -26.45 -8.24 15.88
C GLU A 47 -25.77 -6.93 16.28
N PHE A 48 -24.96 -6.38 15.38
CA PHE A 48 -24.16 -5.18 15.57
C PHE A 48 -24.54 -4.09 14.57
N PHE A 49 -24.72 -2.87 15.05
CA PHE A 49 -25.07 -1.70 14.26
C PHE A 49 -23.82 -0.98 13.73
N TYR A 50 -23.80 -0.67 12.44
CA TYR A 50 -22.84 0.28 11.85
C TYR A 50 -23.61 1.54 11.43
N ARG A 51 -23.39 2.66 12.13
CA ARG A 51 -23.99 3.96 11.77
C ARG A 51 -23.48 4.39 10.40
N LEU A 52 -24.21 5.17 9.62
CA LEU A 52 -23.80 5.66 8.29
C LEU A 52 -24.21 7.11 8.08
N HIS A 53 -23.42 7.86 7.31
CA HIS A 53 -23.95 9.06 6.64
C HIS A 53 -24.88 8.63 5.49
N HIS A 54 -25.96 9.37 5.26
CA HIS A 54 -26.96 9.06 4.23
C HIS A 54 -26.36 8.88 2.81
N PHE A 55 -25.29 9.60 2.50
CA PHE A 55 -24.59 9.51 1.21
C PHE A 55 -23.45 8.47 1.19
N GLU A 56 -22.92 8.08 2.35
CA GLU A 56 -21.72 7.23 2.46
C GLU A 56 -21.95 5.85 1.85
N GLY A 57 -23.10 5.24 2.14
CA GLY A 57 -23.45 3.93 1.56
C GLY A 57 -23.49 3.97 0.04
N LYS A 58 -24.09 5.00 -0.57
CA LYS A 58 -24.14 5.15 -2.03
C LYS A 58 -22.75 5.34 -2.64
N ILE A 59 -21.89 6.11 -1.98
CA ILE A 59 -20.52 6.33 -2.47
C ILE A 59 -19.72 5.02 -2.42
N TYR A 60 -19.80 4.25 -1.34
CA TYR A 60 -19.09 2.97 -1.26
C TYR A 60 -19.66 1.90 -2.20
N VAL A 61 -20.98 1.84 -2.40
CA VAL A 61 -21.57 0.84 -3.31
C VAL A 61 -21.26 1.16 -4.77
N TYR A 62 -21.43 2.41 -5.20
CA TYR A 62 -21.31 2.75 -6.62
C TYR A 62 -19.94 3.28 -6.99
N VAL A 63 -19.47 4.33 -6.31
CA VAL A 63 -18.24 5.05 -6.70
C VAL A 63 -17.01 4.24 -6.35
N TRP A 64 -16.89 3.77 -5.11
CA TRP A 64 -15.75 2.94 -4.68
C TRP A 64 -15.65 1.66 -5.51
N THR A 65 -16.75 0.92 -5.68
CA THR A 65 -16.77 -0.30 -6.52
C THR A 65 -16.29 -0.03 -7.94
N PHE A 66 -16.81 1.01 -8.59
CA PHE A 66 -16.37 1.40 -9.93
C PHE A 66 -14.88 1.74 -9.98
N LEU A 67 -14.40 2.55 -9.04
CA LEU A 67 -12.98 2.96 -8.97
C LEU A 67 -12.06 1.78 -8.71
N VAL A 68 -12.44 0.83 -7.86
CA VAL A 68 -11.65 -0.37 -7.59
C VAL A 68 -11.54 -1.24 -8.85
N PHE A 69 -12.65 -1.46 -9.59
CA PHE A 69 -12.59 -2.21 -10.84
C PHE A 69 -11.76 -1.49 -11.91
N LEU A 70 -11.93 -0.18 -12.05
CA LEU A 70 -11.14 0.64 -12.99
C LEU A 70 -9.64 0.60 -12.67
N THR A 71 -9.29 0.69 -11.38
CA THR A 71 -7.91 0.61 -10.90
C THR A 71 -7.33 -0.78 -11.12
N ALA A 72 -8.06 -1.83 -10.76
CA ALA A 72 -7.65 -3.21 -10.99
C ALA A 72 -7.41 -3.48 -12.48
N PHE A 73 -8.29 -3.00 -13.36
CA PHE A 73 -8.10 -3.11 -14.81
C PHE A 73 -6.81 -2.43 -15.29
N GLY A 74 -6.57 -1.17 -14.90
CA GLY A 74 -5.35 -0.44 -15.26
C GLY A 74 -4.09 -1.13 -14.74
N ASN A 75 -4.12 -1.62 -13.50
CA ASN A 75 -3.00 -2.33 -12.88
C ASN A 75 -2.75 -3.71 -13.51
N VAL A 76 -3.80 -4.43 -13.92
CA VAL A 76 -3.64 -5.69 -14.69
C VAL A 76 -2.91 -5.41 -16.00
N LEU A 77 -3.22 -4.32 -16.71
CA LEU A 77 -2.48 -3.92 -17.90
C LEU A 77 -1.01 -3.58 -17.57
N ILE A 78 -0.76 -2.91 -16.44
CA ILE A 78 0.60 -2.63 -15.97
C ILE A 78 1.39 -3.93 -15.78
N VAL A 79 0.84 -4.86 -14.99
CA VAL A 79 1.44 -6.17 -14.72
C VAL A 79 1.67 -6.93 -16.02
N ALA A 80 0.66 -6.99 -16.89
CA ALA A 80 0.74 -7.73 -18.16
C ALA A 80 1.84 -7.21 -19.09
N VAL A 81 2.10 -5.89 -19.09
CA VAL A 81 3.21 -5.28 -19.84
C VAL A 81 4.55 -5.57 -19.18
N PHE A 82 4.69 -5.41 -17.86
CA PHE A 82 5.97 -5.54 -17.17
C PHE A 82 6.46 -6.99 -17.01
N VAL A 83 5.57 -7.98 -17.07
CA VAL A 83 5.97 -9.41 -17.09
C VAL A 83 6.69 -9.80 -18.40
N ARG A 84 6.48 -9.06 -19.50
CA ARG A 84 7.08 -9.35 -20.81
C ARG A 84 8.61 -9.33 -20.74
N GLN A 85 9.24 -10.27 -21.44
CA GLN A 85 10.70 -10.45 -21.41
C GLN A 85 11.47 -9.18 -21.79
N SER A 86 10.97 -8.41 -22.77
CA SER A 86 11.56 -7.13 -23.20
C SER A 86 11.54 -6.04 -22.12
N MET A 87 10.67 -6.18 -21.12
CA MET A 87 10.46 -5.20 -20.04
C MET A 87 11.07 -5.65 -18.71
N ARG A 88 11.74 -6.81 -18.64
CA ARG A 88 12.28 -7.33 -17.38
C ARG A 88 13.44 -6.48 -16.88
N THR A 89 13.18 -5.70 -15.84
CA THR A 89 14.18 -4.93 -15.08
C THR A 89 13.81 -4.97 -13.61
N THR A 90 14.76 -4.76 -12.71
CA THR A 90 14.49 -4.69 -11.25
C THR A 90 13.48 -3.60 -10.92
N THR A 91 13.52 -2.47 -11.64
CA THR A 91 12.51 -1.42 -11.47
C THR A 91 11.12 -1.87 -11.90
N ASN A 92 10.98 -2.44 -13.09
CA ASN A 92 9.66 -2.88 -13.57
C ASN A 92 9.10 -4.01 -12.70
N LEU A 93 9.97 -4.79 -12.04
CA LEU A 93 9.57 -5.73 -11.00
C LEU A 93 8.98 -5.03 -9.77
N ILE A 94 9.61 -3.97 -9.26
CA ILE A 94 9.05 -3.19 -8.13
C ILE A 94 7.72 -2.55 -8.53
N LEU A 95 7.65 -1.90 -9.70
CA LEU A 95 6.42 -1.30 -10.23
C LEU A 95 5.30 -2.34 -10.40
N LEU A 96 5.64 -3.56 -10.78
CA LEU A 96 4.70 -4.68 -10.85
C LEU A 96 4.14 -5.02 -9.47
N PHE A 97 4.98 -5.12 -8.44
CA PHE A 97 4.50 -5.39 -7.08
C PHE A 97 3.69 -4.24 -6.49
N ILE A 98 4.03 -2.98 -6.80
CA ILE A 98 3.21 -1.79 -6.48
C ILE A 98 1.81 -1.95 -7.08
N ALA A 99 1.71 -2.25 -8.38
CA ALA A 99 0.42 -2.44 -9.05
C ALA A 99 -0.40 -3.58 -8.44
N ILE A 100 0.24 -4.67 -8.02
CA ILE A 100 -0.44 -5.78 -7.31
C ILE A 100 -0.96 -5.32 -5.96
N SER A 101 -0.13 -4.66 -5.13
CA SER A 101 -0.54 -4.19 -3.81
C SER A 101 -1.65 -3.13 -3.89
N ASP A 102 -1.58 -2.22 -4.85
CA ASP A 102 -2.62 -1.20 -5.07
C ASP A 102 -3.96 -1.82 -5.46
N SER A 103 -3.95 -2.83 -6.33
CA SER A 103 -5.17 -3.56 -6.68
C SER A 103 -5.76 -4.31 -5.50
N LEU A 104 -4.92 -4.99 -4.73
CA LEU A 104 -5.37 -5.75 -3.56
C LEU A 104 -5.89 -4.84 -2.44
N THR A 105 -5.35 -3.63 -2.28
CA THR A 105 -5.84 -2.65 -1.30
C THR A 105 -7.34 -2.39 -1.45
N GLY A 106 -7.84 -2.20 -2.68
CA GLY A 106 -9.26 -1.99 -2.93
C GLY A 106 -10.06 -3.28 -3.09
N PHE A 107 -9.51 -4.29 -3.78
CA PHE A 107 -10.27 -5.48 -4.16
C PHE A 107 -10.69 -6.34 -2.97
N VAL A 108 -9.85 -6.44 -1.94
CA VAL A 108 -10.14 -7.25 -0.74
C VAL A 108 -11.30 -6.70 0.08
N THR A 109 -11.62 -5.41 -0.02
CA THR A 109 -12.71 -4.79 0.75
C THR A 109 -14.07 -4.94 0.07
N LEU A 110 -14.11 -5.18 -1.25
CA LEU A 110 -15.35 -5.20 -2.04
C LEU A 110 -16.43 -6.12 -1.50
N PRO A 111 -16.18 -7.41 -1.19
CA PRO A 111 -17.24 -8.32 -0.75
C PRO A 111 -17.93 -7.80 0.52
N THR A 112 -17.12 -7.35 1.49
CA THR A 112 -17.61 -6.82 2.75
C THR A 112 -18.26 -5.45 2.60
N TYR A 113 -17.73 -4.57 1.75
CA TYR A 113 -18.30 -3.25 1.50
C TYR A 113 -19.67 -3.38 0.82
N ILE A 114 -19.78 -4.22 -0.22
CA ILE A 114 -21.04 -4.45 -0.90
C ILE A 114 -22.07 -4.99 0.10
N HIS A 115 -21.73 -6.00 0.90
CA HIS A 115 -22.66 -6.52 1.90
C HIS A 115 -23.09 -5.45 2.91
N VAL A 116 -22.13 -4.81 3.60
CA VAL A 116 -22.41 -3.82 4.63
C VAL A 116 -23.20 -2.63 4.10
N PHE A 117 -22.82 -2.06 2.95
CA PHE A 117 -23.43 -0.82 2.44
C PHE A 117 -24.68 -1.05 1.58
N THR A 118 -25.05 -2.29 1.22
CA THR A 118 -26.33 -2.61 0.55
C THR A 118 -27.40 -3.13 1.50
N SER A 119 -27.01 -3.77 2.61
CA SER A 119 -27.94 -4.37 3.58
C SER A 119 -28.53 -3.38 4.60
N GLY A 120 -28.11 -2.11 4.59
CA GLY A 120 -28.55 -1.10 5.56
C GLY A 120 -29.78 -0.29 5.15
N ASN A 121 -30.56 0.11 6.15
CA ASN A 121 -31.44 1.28 6.05
C ASN A 121 -30.58 2.56 6.04
N ARG A 122 -31.18 3.70 5.67
CA ARG A 122 -30.49 4.97 5.36
C ARG A 122 -29.51 5.50 6.42
N GLU A 123 -29.58 5.04 7.67
CA GLU A 123 -28.79 5.56 8.80
C GLU A 123 -28.01 4.49 9.58
N TRP A 124 -28.36 3.20 9.45
CA TRP A 124 -27.69 2.09 10.16
C TRP A 124 -27.85 0.74 9.45
N VAL A 125 -26.84 -0.11 9.63
CA VAL A 125 -26.79 -1.50 9.13
C VAL A 125 -26.71 -2.46 10.32
N SER A 126 -27.58 -3.48 10.37
CA SER A 126 -27.42 -4.63 11.26
C SER A 126 -26.50 -5.67 10.61
N LEU A 127 -25.46 -6.08 11.33
CA LEU A 127 -24.49 -7.09 10.91
C LEU A 127 -24.39 -8.18 11.98
N ASN A 128 -24.34 -9.44 11.58
CA ASN A 128 -23.97 -10.49 12.53
C ASN A 128 -22.46 -10.40 12.88
N ASP A 129 -22.04 -11.13 13.91
CA ASP A 129 -20.65 -11.13 14.40
C ASP A 129 -19.63 -11.44 13.29
N GLY A 130 -19.91 -12.45 12.47
CA GLY A 130 -19.02 -12.87 11.38
C GLY A 130 -18.85 -11.83 10.28
N TRP A 131 -19.92 -11.13 9.89
CA TRP A 131 -19.87 -10.05 8.89
C TRP A 131 -19.19 -8.80 9.43
N CYS A 132 -19.43 -8.45 10.71
CA CYS A 132 -18.72 -7.37 11.36
C CYS A 132 -17.21 -7.67 11.41
N GLU A 133 -16.82 -8.87 11.85
CA GLU A 133 -15.43 -9.29 11.88
C GLU A 133 -14.80 -9.28 10.49
N ALA A 134 -15.46 -9.85 9.48
CA ALA A 134 -14.98 -9.87 8.11
C ALA A 134 -14.75 -8.45 7.56
N PHE A 135 -15.70 -7.53 7.81
CA PHE A 135 -15.60 -6.13 7.40
C PHE A 135 -14.41 -5.42 8.07
N MET A 136 -14.22 -5.63 9.37
CA MET A 136 -13.11 -5.03 10.10
C MET A 136 -11.75 -5.59 9.65
N ILE A 137 -11.64 -6.90 9.46
CA ILE A 137 -10.41 -7.55 8.98
C ILE A 137 -10.09 -7.09 7.55
N SER A 138 -11.06 -7.12 6.63
CA SER A 138 -10.82 -6.75 5.24
C SER A 138 -10.35 -5.29 5.13
N LYS A 139 -11.02 -4.39 5.85
CA LYS A 139 -10.79 -2.94 5.82
C LYS A 139 -9.52 -2.51 6.56
N PHE A 140 -9.35 -2.93 7.81
CA PHE A 140 -8.31 -2.39 8.69
C PHE A 140 -7.06 -3.27 8.75
N TYR A 141 -7.16 -4.56 8.47
CA TYR A 141 -6.00 -5.44 8.44
C TYR A 141 -5.47 -5.64 7.02
N ILE A 142 -6.22 -6.33 6.16
CA ILE A 142 -5.73 -6.80 4.86
C ILE A 142 -5.50 -5.62 3.90
N SER A 143 -6.49 -4.75 3.74
CA SER A 143 -6.39 -3.57 2.86
C SER A 143 -5.26 -2.62 3.30
N LYS A 144 -5.18 -2.29 4.60
CA LYS A 144 -4.11 -1.42 5.14
C LYS A 144 -2.73 -2.03 5.05
N ALA A 145 -2.59 -3.35 5.19
CA ALA A 145 -1.32 -4.03 4.97
C ALA A 145 -0.86 -3.89 3.52
N PHE A 146 -1.72 -4.15 2.52
CA PHE A 146 -1.37 -3.96 1.12
C PHE A 146 -1.06 -2.51 0.76
N HIS A 147 -1.81 -1.55 1.30
CA HIS A 147 -1.51 -0.13 1.14
C HIS A 147 -0.11 0.21 1.67
N THR A 148 0.23 -0.30 2.86
CA THR A 148 1.56 -0.12 3.46
C THR A 148 2.65 -0.74 2.59
N VAL A 149 2.41 -1.93 2.03
CA VAL A 149 3.34 -2.54 1.06
C VAL A 149 3.60 -1.60 -0.12
N SER A 150 2.55 -1.01 -0.70
CA SER A 150 2.68 -0.08 -1.82
C SER A 150 3.55 1.14 -1.47
N ILE A 151 3.34 1.73 -0.29
CA ILE A 151 4.13 2.88 0.20
C ILE A 151 5.62 2.52 0.27
N TRP A 152 5.95 1.42 0.96
CA TRP A 152 7.35 1.03 1.16
C TRP A 152 8.02 0.55 -0.13
N LEU A 153 7.28 -0.04 -1.06
CA LEU A 153 7.78 -0.36 -2.40
C LEU A 153 8.03 0.89 -3.24
N THR A 154 7.17 1.91 -3.13
CA THR A 154 7.38 3.22 -3.76
C THR A 154 8.63 3.90 -3.22
N LEU A 155 8.88 3.78 -1.91
CA LEU A 155 10.10 4.26 -1.29
C LEU A 155 11.34 3.52 -1.79
N LEU A 156 11.29 2.18 -1.86
CA LEU A 156 12.35 1.35 -2.41
C LEU A 156 12.66 1.74 -3.87
N LEU A 157 11.62 2.01 -4.66
CA LEU A 157 11.74 2.49 -6.03
C LEU A 157 12.43 3.87 -6.09
N GLY A 158 12.01 4.82 -5.24
CA GLY A 158 12.62 6.14 -5.13
C GLY A 158 14.11 6.06 -4.79
N PHE A 159 14.46 5.24 -3.80
CA PHE A 159 15.85 5.01 -3.40
C PHE A 159 16.68 4.34 -4.50
N GLN A 160 16.09 3.36 -5.22
CA GLN A 160 16.71 2.76 -6.38
C GLN A 160 17.00 3.82 -7.46
N ARG A 161 16.06 4.74 -7.72
CA ARG A 161 16.23 5.81 -8.72
C ARG A 161 17.29 6.81 -8.31
N PHE A 162 17.29 7.23 -7.05
CA PHE A 162 18.30 8.10 -6.50
C PHE A 162 19.72 7.53 -6.74
N ILE A 163 19.96 6.27 -6.38
CA ILE A 163 21.26 5.61 -6.61
C ILE A 163 21.59 5.50 -8.10
N CYS A 164 20.62 5.16 -8.95
CA CYS A 164 20.86 5.06 -10.40
C CYS A 164 21.30 6.38 -11.04
N VAL A 165 20.86 7.52 -10.49
CA VAL A 165 21.20 8.86 -10.99
C VAL A 165 22.49 9.38 -10.37
N TRP A 166 22.65 9.25 -9.05
CA TRP A 166 23.80 9.81 -8.32
C TRP A 166 25.04 8.93 -8.34
N PHE A 167 24.88 7.61 -8.37
CA PHE A 167 25.98 6.65 -8.28
C PHE A 167 25.93 5.62 -9.43
N PRO A 168 26.08 6.06 -10.70
CA PRO A 168 25.95 5.19 -11.87
C PRO A 168 26.92 4.00 -11.85
N SER A 169 28.11 4.15 -11.27
CA SER A 169 29.13 3.09 -11.18
C SER A 169 28.78 1.97 -10.19
N LYS A 170 27.87 2.19 -9.23
CA LYS A 170 27.47 1.19 -8.21
C LYS A 170 26.19 0.41 -8.58
N ARG A 171 25.49 0.80 -9.65
CA ARG A 171 24.14 0.28 -10.01
C ARG A 171 24.08 -1.23 -10.25
N LEU A 172 25.12 -1.82 -10.84
CA LEU A 172 25.15 -3.23 -11.26
C LEU A 172 25.31 -4.20 -10.08
N SER A 173 25.93 -3.74 -8.98
CA SER A 173 26.20 -4.57 -7.81
C SER A 173 25.09 -4.52 -6.76
N TRP A 174 24.36 -3.40 -6.66
CA TRP A 174 23.42 -3.19 -5.54
C TRP A 174 22.05 -3.82 -5.79
N TYR A 175 21.53 -3.71 -7.01
CA TYR A 175 20.16 -4.10 -7.35
C TYR A 175 20.14 -5.28 -8.32
N THR A 176 19.93 -6.48 -7.77
CA THR A 176 19.69 -7.70 -8.54
C THR A 176 18.25 -8.18 -8.31
N THR A 177 17.69 -8.91 -9.26
CA THR A 177 16.32 -9.47 -9.15
C THR A 177 16.12 -10.25 -7.86
N ARG A 178 17.10 -11.06 -7.45
CA ARG A 178 17.05 -11.84 -6.20
C ARG A 178 16.95 -10.93 -4.97
N ARG A 179 17.79 -9.90 -4.88
CA ARG A 179 17.76 -8.95 -3.76
C ARG A 179 16.46 -8.15 -3.73
N THR A 180 15.95 -7.74 -4.90
CA THR A 180 14.65 -7.07 -5.00
C THR A 180 13.52 -7.96 -4.50
N LEU A 181 13.48 -9.24 -4.87
CA LEU A 181 12.45 -10.17 -4.37
C LEU A 181 12.54 -10.40 -2.86
N ILE A 182 13.75 -10.48 -2.30
CA ILE A 182 13.95 -10.56 -0.84
C ILE A 182 13.43 -9.29 -0.17
N ALA A 183 13.77 -8.10 -0.69
CA ALA A 183 13.30 -6.84 -0.14
C ALA A 183 11.77 -6.71 -0.20
N VAL A 184 11.14 -7.09 -1.32
CA VAL A 184 9.67 -7.13 -1.46
C VAL A 184 9.08 -8.05 -0.40
N SER A 185 9.64 -9.25 -0.23
CA SER A 185 9.13 -10.24 0.74
C SER A 185 9.22 -9.72 2.18
N ILE A 186 10.34 -9.09 2.55
CA ILE A 186 10.53 -8.47 3.87
C ILE A 186 9.51 -7.34 4.07
N ILE A 187 9.35 -6.44 3.10
CA ILE A 187 8.38 -5.34 3.15
C ILE A 187 6.97 -5.88 3.36
N THR A 188 6.58 -6.92 2.61
CA THR A 188 5.27 -7.57 2.75
C THR A 188 5.08 -8.13 4.15
N VAL A 189 6.02 -8.93 4.66
CA VAL A 189 5.91 -9.52 6.00
C VAL A 189 5.82 -8.42 7.07
N CYS A 190 6.70 -7.41 7.04
CA CYS A 190 6.68 -6.31 8.00
C CYS A 190 5.36 -5.54 7.98
N ALA A 191 4.78 -5.27 6.79
CA ALA A 191 3.51 -4.58 6.67
C ALA A 191 2.36 -5.37 7.34
N PHE A 192 2.27 -6.67 7.11
CA PHE A 192 1.26 -7.52 7.76
C PHE A 192 1.48 -7.65 9.27
N VAL A 193 2.73 -7.62 9.75
CA VAL A 193 3.03 -7.61 11.19
C VAL A 193 2.60 -6.30 11.84
N ILE A 194 2.88 -5.15 11.23
CA ILE A 194 2.48 -3.83 11.75
C ILE A 194 0.96 -3.74 11.96
N HIS A 195 0.17 -4.25 11.01
CA HIS A 195 -1.30 -4.21 11.09
C HIS A 195 -1.92 -5.37 11.87
N SER A 196 -1.13 -6.32 12.36
CA SER A 196 -1.64 -7.51 13.09
C SER A 196 -2.41 -7.17 14.36
N TYR A 197 -2.26 -5.96 14.89
CA TYR A 197 -3.09 -5.41 15.97
C TYR A 197 -4.59 -5.62 15.72
N HIS A 198 -5.04 -5.42 14.48
CA HIS A 198 -6.44 -5.57 14.10
C HIS A 198 -6.96 -7.02 14.11
N LEU A 199 -6.10 -8.03 14.27
CA LEU A 199 -6.53 -9.42 14.40
C LEU A 199 -6.96 -9.78 15.83
N ASN A 200 -6.27 -9.20 16.83
CA ASN A 200 -6.34 -9.63 18.22
C ASN A 200 -7.35 -8.86 19.06
N GLU A 201 -7.73 -7.65 18.64
CA GLU A 201 -8.65 -6.81 19.39
C GLU A 201 -10.12 -7.09 19.06
N ARG A 202 -11.00 -6.84 20.03
CA ARG A 202 -12.45 -7.07 19.89
C ARG A 202 -13.01 -6.15 18.80
N LYS A 203 -13.61 -6.76 17.77
CA LYS A 203 -14.08 -6.07 16.55
C LYS A 203 -15.52 -5.57 16.63
N ALA A 204 -16.21 -5.93 17.71
CA ALA A 204 -17.60 -5.61 17.93
C ALA A 204 -17.80 -5.25 19.40
N ASP A 205 -18.42 -4.10 19.65
CA ASP A 205 -18.77 -3.68 20.99
C ASP A 205 -19.96 -4.51 21.46
N LYS A 206 -19.68 -5.60 22.17
CA LYS A 206 -20.70 -6.48 22.75
C LYS A 206 -21.51 -5.80 23.86
N ASN A 207 -21.10 -4.64 24.37
CA ASN A 207 -21.83 -3.92 25.40
C ASN A 207 -22.85 -2.95 24.80
N GLN A 208 -22.52 -2.36 23.65
CA GLN A 208 -23.36 -1.36 22.98
C GLN A 208 -24.02 -1.85 21.70
N GLY A 209 -23.68 -3.06 21.22
CA GLY A 209 -24.21 -3.62 19.99
C GLY A 209 -23.76 -2.86 18.74
N TYR A 210 -22.56 -2.25 18.71
CA TYR A 210 -22.04 -1.54 17.53
C TYR A 210 -20.88 -2.29 16.87
N CYS A 211 -20.87 -2.33 15.53
CA CYS A 211 -19.75 -2.87 14.74
C CYS A 211 -18.70 -1.78 14.54
N GLN A 212 -17.96 -1.48 15.61
CA GLN A 212 -16.93 -0.45 15.59
C GLN A 212 -15.71 -0.90 16.36
N TRP A 213 -14.57 -0.31 16.04
CA TRP A 213 -13.35 -0.55 16.77
C TRP A 213 -13.46 0.09 18.16
N VAL A 214 -13.33 -0.73 19.21
CA VAL A 214 -13.47 -0.31 20.61
C VAL A 214 -12.12 0.15 21.15
N ILE A 215 -12.09 1.36 21.72
CA ILE A 215 -10.92 1.90 22.38
C ILE A 215 -10.95 1.47 23.85
N GLU A 216 -10.02 0.60 24.26
CA GLU A 216 -9.84 0.28 25.69
C GLU A 216 -9.43 1.54 26.47
N ASP A 217 -9.93 1.71 27.69
CA ASP A 217 -9.48 2.74 28.64
C ASP A 217 -8.76 2.04 29.82
N PRO A 218 -7.44 2.27 30.04
CA PRO A 218 -6.55 3.18 29.31
C PRO A 218 -6.15 2.67 27.92
N CYS A 219 -5.97 3.59 26.96
CA CYS A 219 -5.71 3.30 25.54
C CYS A 219 -4.35 2.68 25.21
N VAL A 220 -3.60 2.13 26.16
CA VAL A 220 -2.16 1.83 26.01
C VAL A 220 -1.84 1.10 24.70
N LYS A 221 -2.49 -0.03 24.41
CA LYS A 221 -2.23 -0.82 23.19
C LYS A 221 -2.62 -0.06 21.92
N THR A 222 -3.82 0.53 21.92
CA THR A 222 -4.34 1.37 20.84
C THR A 222 -3.41 2.52 20.52
N CYS A 223 -3.01 3.25 21.55
CA CYS A 223 -2.18 4.44 21.44
C CYS A 223 -0.81 4.05 20.89
N ILE A 224 -0.21 2.94 21.34
CA ILE A 224 1.01 2.39 20.73
C ILE A 224 0.80 2.08 19.23
N PHE A 225 -0.30 1.41 18.86
CA PHE A 225 -0.61 1.10 17.47
C PHE A 225 -0.81 2.35 16.60
N LEU A 226 -1.56 3.33 17.09
CA LEU A 226 -1.85 4.58 16.38
C LEU A 226 -0.56 5.39 16.17
N TRP A 227 0.29 5.53 17.18
CA TRP A 227 1.60 6.18 17.05
C TRP A 227 2.52 5.43 16.09
N THR A 228 2.56 4.10 16.18
CA THR A 228 3.36 3.26 15.28
C THR A 228 2.91 3.44 13.83
N THR A 229 1.61 3.43 13.58
CA THR A 229 1.01 3.64 12.25
C THR A 229 1.31 5.05 11.74
N LEU A 230 1.09 6.08 12.57
CA LEU A 230 1.38 7.47 12.21
C LEU A 230 2.85 7.65 11.81
N LEU A 231 3.78 7.11 12.59
CA LEU A 231 5.21 7.27 12.36
C LEU A 231 5.71 6.44 11.18
N LEU A 232 5.40 5.14 11.15
CA LEU A 232 5.99 4.20 10.18
C LEU A 232 5.23 4.12 8.85
N VAL A 233 3.95 4.47 8.81
CA VAL A 233 3.14 4.37 7.57
C VAL A 233 2.98 5.73 6.90
N HIS A 234 2.88 6.82 7.69
CA HIS A 234 2.66 8.16 7.13
C HIS A 234 3.92 9.03 7.22
N ILE A 235 4.37 9.43 8.42
CA ILE A 235 5.40 10.46 8.58
C ILE A 235 6.75 10.03 7.97
N LEU A 236 7.27 8.86 8.35
CA LEU A 236 8.59 8.41 7.92
C LEU A 236 8.65 8.18 6.40
N PRO A 237 7.72 7.43 5.76
CA PRO A 237 7.77 7.26 4.31
C PRO A 237 7.59 8.56 3.54
N SER A 238 6.65 9.44 3.97
CA SER A 238 6.44 10.73 3.30
C SER A 238 7.66 11.64 3.41
N LEU A 239 8.32 11.70 4.56
CA LEU A 239 9.51 12.52 4.75
C LEU A 239 10.67 12.03 3.87
N ILE A 240 10.95 10.73 3.88
CA ILE A 240 12.04 10.18 3.06
C ILE A 240 11.70 10.36 1.57
N LEU A 241 10.46 10.10 1.15
CA LEU A 241 10.05 10.25 -0.25
C LEU A 241 10.12 11.71 -0.70
N LEU A 242 9.75 12.66 0.15
CA LEU A 242 9.90 14.09 -0.11
C LEU A 242 11.38 14.45 -0.31
N ILE A 243 12.26 14.05 0.61
CA ILE A 243 13.71 14.31 0.51
C ILE A 243 14.28 13.71 -0.77
N LEU A 244 13.99 12.44 -1.06
CA LEU A 244 14.46 11.77 -2.27
C LEU A 244 13.97 12.47 -3.54
N THR A 245 12.70 12.90 -3.55
CA THR A 245 12.11 13.60 -4.68
C THR A 245 12.78 14.95 -4.91
N MET A 246 13.03 15.72 -3.84
CA MET A 246 13.73 17.01 -3.91
C MET A 246 15.15 16.85 -4.44
N LEU A 247 15.90 15.86 -3.93
CA LEU A 247 17.24 15.55 -4.40
C LEU A 247 17.24 15.15 -5.88
N MET A 248 16.29 14.31 -6.31
CA MET A 248 16.16 13.90 -7.71
C MET A 248 15.85 15.08 -8.61
N ILE A 249 14.92 15.96 -8.22
CA ILE A 249 14.57 17.18 -8.95
C ILE A 249 15.82 18.07 -9.09
N GLN A 250 16.52 18.36 -8.01
CA GLN A 250 17.72 19.22 -8.03
C GLN A 250 18.79 18.69 -9.01
N THR A 251 19.06 17.39 -9.00
CA THR A 251 20.04 16.78 -9.93
C THR A 251 19.59 16.87 -11.38
N MET A 252 18.29 16.76 -11.64
CA MET A 252 17.74 16.85 -12.98
C MET A 252 17.79 18.26 -13.56
N PHE A 253 17.66 19.28 -12.70
CA PHE A 253 17.76 20.68 -13.10
C PHE A 253 19.19 21.20 -13.16
N HIS A 254 20.17 20.51 -12.56
CA HIS A 254 21.56 20.95 -12.54
C HIS A 254 22.24 20.73 -13.92
N PRO A 255 22.65 21.79 -14.65
CA PRO A 255 23.15 21.67 -16.03
C PRO A 255 24.55 21.03 -16.15
N ASN A 256 25.36 21.03 -15.08
CA ASN A 256 26.79 20.67 -15.16
C ASN A 256 27.09 19.19 -15.45
N ILE A 257 26.15 18.26 -15.23
CA ILE A 257 26.35 16.85 -15.64
C ILE A 257 26.26 16.70 -17.17
N ARG A 258 25.67 17.71 -17.86
CA ARG A 258 25.48 17.69 -19.31
C ARG A 258 26.76 18.00 -20.08
N ASN A 259 27.77 18.62 -19.47
CA ASN A 259 28.98 19.09 -20.18
C ASN A 259 30.31 18.49 -19.69
N GLU A 260 30.50 18.10 -18.43
CA GLU A 260 31.82 17.63 -17.96
C GLU A 260 32.03 16.10 -17.96
N SER A 261 30.95 15.31 -17.97
CA SER A 261 31.04 13.85 -18.12
C SER A 261 31.05 13.41 -19.60
N PHE A 262 31.08 14.37 -20.52
CA PHE A 262 30.93 14.21 -21.98
C PHE A 262 32.25 13.86 -22.68
N GLY A 263 33.16 13.20 -21.96
CA GLY A 263 34.27 12.47 -22.57
C GLY A 263 33.81 11.05 -22.90
N VAL A 264 33.79 10.71 -24.19
CA VAL A 264 33.51 9.39 -24.81
C VAL A 264 32.04 9.13 -25.18
N GLU A 265 31.79 9.39 -26.46
CA GLU A 265 30.56 9.42 -27.25
C GLU A 265 29.87 8.05 -27.51
N LEU A 266 30.17 6.99 -26.76
CA LEU A 266 29.75 5.63 -27.15
C LEU A 266 28.47 5.09 -26.51
N ASN A 267 27.76 5.83 -25.64
CA ASN A 267 26.54 5.30 -24.96
C ASN A 267 25.54 6.37 -24.45
N GLN A 268 25.29 7.45 -25.20
CA GLN A 268 24.36 8.53 -24.80
C GLN A 268 22.90 8.10 -24.54
N GLU A 269 22.42 7.00 -25.12
CA GLU A 269 21.02 6.58 -24.96
C GLU A 269 20.68 6.08 -23.55
N ARG A 270 21.64 5.43 -22.86
CA ARG A 270 21.45 4.85 -21.53
C ARG A 270 21.22 5.90 -20.42
N PRO A 271 22.00 7.00 -20.31
CA PRO A 271 21.76 8.04 -19.32
C PRO A 271 20.44 8.79 -19.55
N GLN A 272 20.06 9.06 -20.81
CA GLN A 272 18.77 9.69 -21.12
C GLN A 272 17.57 8.81 -20.77
N GLN A 273 17.65 7.50 -21.00
CA GLN A 273 16.62 6.55 -20.60
C GLN A 273 16.47 6.44 -19.08
N ASN A 274 17.60 6.43 -18.35
CA ASN A 274 17.59 6.44 -16.89
C ASN A 274 16.94 7.72 -16.34
N MET A 275 17.26 8.89 -16.92
CA MET A 275 16.67 10.16 -16.53
C MET A 275 15.16 10.19 -16.76
N ARG A 276 14.66 9.76 -17.93
CA ARG A 276 13.21 9.67 -18.20
C ARG A 276 12.48 8.75 -17.22
N ALA A 277 13.10 7.62 -16.86
CA ALA A 277 12.53 6.69 -15.90
C ALA A 277 12.50 7.26 -14.47
N SER A 278 13.45 8.11 -14.11
CA SER A 278 13.46 8.86 -12.85
C SER A 278 12.35 9.92 -12.78
N ILE A 279 12.04 10.62 -13.89
CA ILE A 279 10.92 11.57 -13.95
C ILE A 279 9.59 10.87 -13.63
N ILE A 280 9.36 9.69 -14.23
CA ILE A 280 8.15 8.91 -13.97
C ILE A 280 8.00 8.62 -12.47
N VAL A 281 9.09 8.25 -11.79
CA VAL A 281 9.08 7.98 -10.36
C VAL A 281 8.85 9.24 -9.53
N VAL A 282 9.39 10.39 -9.93
CA VAL A 282 9.09 11.69 -9.31
C VAL A 282 7.60 12.02 -9.41
N CYS A 283 6.98 11.82 -10.58
CA CYS A 283 5.53 12.04 -10.73
C CYS A 283 4.71 11.11 -9.84
N ILE A 284 5.06 9.82 -9.79
CA ILE A 284 4.42 8.86 -8.89
C ILE A 284 4.58 9.30 -7.43
N ALA A 285 5.79 9.69 -7.02
CA ALA A 285 6.07 10.15 -5.66
C ALA A 285 5.25 11.38 -5.25
N ILE A 286 5.11 12.37 -6.14
CA ILE A 286 4.30 13.56 -5.90
C ILE A 286 2.81 13.18 -5.71
N ILE A 287 2.27 12.30 -6.57
CA ILE A 287 0.89 11.82 -6.46
C ILE A 287 0.64 11.14 -5.10
N PHE A 288 1.59 10.31 -4.65
CA PHE A 288 1.54 9.69 -3.32
C PHE A 288 1.59 10.75 -2.21
N LEU A 289 2.52 11.71 -2.25
CA LEU A 289 2.68 12.73 -1.21
C LEU A 289 1.43 13.61 -1.06
N ILE A 290 0.79 14.00 -2.17
CA ILE A 290 -0.45 14.81 -2.15
C ILE A 290 -1.59 14.05 -1.45
N THR A 291 -1.58 12.73 -1.52
CA THR A 291 -2.62 11.89 -0.91
C THR A 291 -2.32 11.55 0.55
N GLU A 292 -1.07 11.20 0.85
CA GLU A 292 -0.66 10.71 2.17
C GLU A 292 -0.46 11.81 3.21
N VAL A 293 0.10 12.97 2.83
CA VAL A 293 0.40 14.03 3.79
C VAL A 293 -0.87 14.59 4.45
N PRO A 294 -1.96 14.90 3.71
CA PRO A 294 -3.20 15.37 4.34
C PRO A 294 -3.81 14.35 5.28
N PHE A 295 -3.79 13.07 4.91
CA PHE A 295 -4.35 12.01 5.76
C PHE A 295 -3.48 11.73 6.99
N GLY A 296 -2.15 11.80 6.86
CA GLY A 296 -1.23 11.72 7.99
C GLY A 296 -1.51 12.83 9.02
N PHE A 297 -1.90 14.02 8.59
CA PHE A 297 -2.33 15.09 9.49
C PHE A 297 -3.66 14.76 10.20
N VAL A 298 -4.66 14.24 9.49
CA VAL A 298 -5.93 13.80 10.11
C VAL A 298 -5.67 12.69 11.14
N LEU A 299 -4.79 11.74 10.83
CA LEU A 299 -4.39 10.68 11.76
C LEU A 299 -3.68 11.26 12.99
N LEU A 300 -2.78 12.24 12.83
CA LEU A 300 -2.15 12.94 13.95
C LEU A 300 -3.18 13.55 14.89
N VAL A 301 -4.19 14.25 14.37
CA VAL A 301 -5.27 14.81 15.20
C VAL A 301 -6.05 13.70 15.91
N THR A 302 -6.29 12.58 15.23
CA THR A 302 -6.96 11.40 15.82
C THR A 302 -6.15 10.81 16.97
N VAL A 303 -4.83 10.68 16.82
CA VAL A 303 -3.93 10.19 17.88
C VAL A 303 -3.95 11.13 19.09
N ILE A 304 -3.87 12.44 18.87
CA ILE A 304 -3.93 13.44 19.95
C ILE A 304 -5.28 13.39 20.67
N LYS A 305 -6.38 13.24 19.93
CA LYS A 305 -7.72 13.03 20.52
C LYS A 305 -7.74 11.79 21.42
N THR A 306 -7.34 10.64 20.88
CA THR A 306 -7.37 9.38 21.64
C THR A 306 -6.50 9.42 22.89
N GLN A 307 -5.36 10.12 22.84
CA GLN A 307 -4.47 10.26 23.99
C GLN A 307 -4.97 11.28 25.05
N SER A 308 -5.57 12.39 24.61
CA SER A 308 -5.98 13.48 25.51
C SER A 308 -7.36 13.29 26.13
N GLY A 309 -8.20 12.41 25.56
CA GLY A 309 -9.59 12.23 25.99
C GLY A 309 -10.51 13.40 25.62
N ASN A 310 -10.02 14.42 24.91
CA ASN A 310 -10.78 15.59 24.53
C ASN A 310 -11.46 15.40 23.16
N ASP A 311 -12.72 15.80 23.04
CA ASP A 311 -13.45 15.79 21.76
C ASP A 311 -13.04 16.94 20.84
N ILE A 312 -11.86 16.81 20.21
CA ILE A 312 -11.33 17.77 19.23
C ILE A 312 -11.99 17.59 17.85
N LEU A 313 -12.38 16.36 17.50
CA LEU A 313 -13.02 16.02 16.23
C LEU A 313 -14.23 15.11 16.47
N PRO A 314 -15.45 15.48 16.02
CA PRO A 314 -16.61 14.62 16.11
C PRO A 314 -16.44 13.38 15.23
N LEU A 315 -17.01 12.25 15.66
CA LEU A 315 -16.92 10.96 14.96
C LEU A 315 -17.36 11.06 13.49
N GLU A 316 -18.39 11.86 13.22
CA GLU A 316 -18.93 12.09 11.89
C GLU A 316 -17.94 12.77 10.94
N ALA A 317 -17.16 13.72 11.44
CA ALA A 317 -16.12 14.40 10.66
C ALA A 317 -14.97 13.43 10.35
N ASN A 318 -14.54 12.62 11.33
CA ASN A 318 -13.49 11.62 11.12
C ASN A 318 -13.87 10.63 10.00
N ARG A 319 -15.12 10.17 9.99
CA ARG A 319 -15.63 9.27 8.95
C ARG A 319 -15.65 9.91 7.57
N LEU A 320 -16.04 11.18 7.49
CA LEU A 320 -16.02 11.93 6.23
C LEU A 320 -14.58 12.04 5.71
N PHE A 321 -13.60 12.34 6.57
CA PHE A 321 -12.19 12.35 6.17
C PHE A 321 -11.70 10.99 5.68
N HIS A 322 -12.06 9.90 6.37
CA HIS A 322 -11.72 8.54 5.91
C HIS A 322 -12.35 8.21 4.56
N LEU A 323 -13.61 8.56 4.33
CA LEU A 323 -14.31 8.36 3.06
C LEU A 323 -13.60 9.12 1.92
N ILE A 324 -13.33 10.42 2.12
CA ILE A 324 -12.63 11.24 1.13
C ILE A 324 -11.25 10.66 0.84
N TYR A 325 -10.50 10.29 1.89
CA TYR A 325 -9.18 9.70 1.75
C TYR A 325 -9.21 8.39 0.96
N GLU A 326 -10.12 7.47 1.27
CA GLU A 326 -10.24 6.20 0.55
C GLU A 326 -10.48 6.45 -0.96
N ILE A 327 -11.37 7.39 -1.30
CA ILE A 327 -11.63 7.76 -2.71
C ILE A 327 -10.41 8.41 -3.38
N VAL A 328 -9.74 9.35 -2.73
CA VAL A 328 -8.53 9.98 -3.28
C VAL A 328 -7.39 8.97 -3.42
N LEU A 329 -7.26 8.04 -2.48
CA LEU A 329 -6.25 6.98 -2.48
C LEU A 329 -6.40 6.07 -3.68
N ILE A 330 -7.59 5.54 -3.94
CA ILE A 330 -7.82 4.65 -5.09
C ILE A 330 -7.63 5.39 -6.42
N ILE A 331 -7.99 6.68 -6.49
CA ILE A 331 -7.70 7.53 -7.67
C ILE A 331 -6.20 7.69 -7.86
N SER A 332 -5.43 7.88 -6.78
CA SER A 332 -3.98 8.02 -6.83
C SER A 332 -3.30 6.74 -7.38
N PHE A 333 -3.80 5.56 -7.01
CA PHE A 333 -3.36 4.29 -7.59
C PHE A 333 -3.68 4.20 -9.08
N HIS A 334 -4.89 4.58 -9.49
CA HIS A 334 -5.24 4.59 -10.91
C HIS A 334 -4.40 5.57 -11.73
N ALA A 335 -3.97 6.70 -11.14
CA ALA A 335 -3.12 7.67 -11.81
C ALA A 335 -1.77 7.08 -12.26
N ILE A 336 -1.25 6.05 -11.58
CA ILE A 336 -0.01 5.36 -11.97
C ILE A 336 -0.13 4.75 -13.36
N PHE A 337 -1.30 4.21 -13.73
CA PHE A 337 -1.55 3.71 -15.09
C PHE A 337 -1.44 4.82 -16.13
N TRP A 338 -2.09 5.97 -15.87
CA TRP A 338 -2.04 7.11 -16.78
C TRP A 338 -0.65 7.72 -16.89
N VAL A 339 0.10 7.80 -15.80
CA VAL A 339 1.52 8.20 -15.82
C VAL A 339 2.32 7.28 -16.74
N ASN A 340 2.13 5.96 -16.65
CA ASN A 340 2.81 5.01 -17.54
C ASN A 340 2.37 5.18 -19.01
N ILE A 341 1.08 5.40 -19.26
CA ILE A 341 0.59 5.67 -20.62
C ILE A 341 1.19 6.96 -21.18
N ILE A 342 1.21 8.06 -20.44
CA ILE A 342 1.63 9.38 -20.93
C ILE A 342 3.16 9.48 -21.04
N MET A 343 3.89 8.96 -20.07
CA MET A 343 5.31 9.26 -19.91
C MET A 343 6.24 8.09 -20.29
N ASN A 344 5.74 6.85 -20.32
CA ASN A 344 6.56 5.67 -20.59
C ASN A 344 6.38 5.17 -22.03
N ARG A 345 7.24 5.62 -22.96
CA ARG A 345 7.17 5.21 -24.37
C ARG A 345 7.28 3.69 -24.57
N ARG A 346 8.21 3.03 -23.86
CA ARG A 346 8.39 1.56 -23.94
C ARG A 346 7.17 0.79 -23.48
N PHE A 347 6.50 1.30 -22.44
CA PHE A 347 5.23 0.76 -21.97
C PHE A 347 4.17 0.81 -23.06
N ARG A 348 3.96 1.99 -23.68
CA ARG A 348 2.99 2.14 -24.79
C ARG A 348 3.29 1.22 -25.96
N ASP A 349 4.55 1.14 -26.39
CA ASP A 349 4.94 0.33 -27.55
C ASP A 349 4.69 -1.16 -27.28
N THR A 350 5.01 -1.62 -26.06
CA THR A 350 4.73 -3.00 -25.63
C THR A 350 3.23 -3.26 -25.53
N LEU A 351 2.46 -2.34 -24.92
CA LEU A 351 1.01 -2.45 -24.80
C LEU A 351 0.32 -2.53 -26.18
N LYS A 352 0.69 -1.65 -27.11
CA LYS A 352 0.20 -1.68 -28.50
C LYS A 352 0.54 -3.00 -29.19
N SER A 353 1.75 -3.52 -28.98
CA SER A 353 2.16 -4.80 -29.55
C SER A 353 1.32 -5.97 -29.01
N MET A 354 0.90 -5.91 -27.75
CA MET A 354 0.07 -6.93 -27.11
C MET A 354 -1.35 -6.93 -27.68
N PHE A 355 -1.94 -5.76 -27.91
CA PHE A 355 -3.24 -5.66 -28.55
C PHE A 355 -3.19 -6.09 -30.02
N ARG A 356 -2.13 -5.74 -30.75
CA ARG A 356 -1.97 -6.10 -32.16
C ARG A 356 -1.72 -7.61 -32.37
N ASN A 357 -0.99 -8.27 -31.47
CA ASN A 357 -0.60 -9.67 -31.62
C ASN A 357 -1.51 -10.66 -30.85
N GLY A 358 -2.57 -10.15 -30.21
CA GLY A 358 -3.43 -10.91 -29.31
C GLY A 358 -2.78 -11.16 -27.94
N ILE A 359 -3.55 -11.02 -26.86
CA ILE A 359 -3.06 -11.20 -25.49
C ILE A 359 -2.47 -12.60 -25.29
N ILE A 360 -3.00 -13.62 -25.99
CA ILE A 360 -2.87 -15.08 -25.76
C ILE A 360 -1.45 -15.68 -25.82
N LYS A 361 -0.41 -14.99 -26.32
CA LYS A 361 1.00 -15.45 -26.11
C LYS A 361 1.48 -15.15 -24.67
N LEU A 362 0.71 -15.55 -23.65
CA LEU A 362 0.83 -15.15 -22.24
C LEU A 362 1.92 -15.87 -21.44
N LEU A 363 2.50 -16.96 -21.95
CA LEU A 363 3.57 -17.68 -21.25
C LEU A 363 4.85 -17.65 -22.08
N PRO A 364 6.02 -17.43 -21.44
CA PRO A 364 7.28 -17.50 -22.15
C PRO A 364 7.41 -18.90 -22.74
N LYS A 365 7.61 -19.01 -24.07
CA LYS A 365 8.26 -20.20 -24.61
C LYS A 365 9.59 -20.29 -23.85
N ARG A 366 9.73 -21.27 -22.95
CA ARG A 366 11.06 -21.69 -22.48
C ARG A 366 11.80 -22.11 -23.74
N THR A 367 12.58 -21.22 -24.32
CA THR A 367 13.64 -21.61 -25.24
C THR A 367 14.64 -22.37 -24.38
N PHE A 368 14.51 -23.69 -24.39
CA PHE A 368 15.53 -24.61 -23.92
C PHE A 368 16.75 -24.31 -24.81
N VAL A 369 17.72 -23.57 -24.29
CA VAL A 369 19.04 -23.49 -24.92
C VAL A 369 19.67 -24.85 -24.61
N PRO A 370 19.88 -25.74 -25.60
CA PRO A 370 20.62 -26.96 -25.34
C PRO A 370 22.00 -26.55 -24.85
N ILE A 371 22.42 -27.14 -23.73
CA ILE A 371 23.80 -27.03 -23.24
C ILE A 371 24.64 -27.73 -24.31
N THR A 372 25.19 -26.97 -25.25
CA THR A 372 26.34 -27.44 -26.01
C THR A 372 27.47 -27.58 -25.00
N THR A 373 27.83 -28.81 -24.73
CA THR A 373 29.01 -29.21 -23.97
C THR A 373 30.23 -28.49 -24.52
N VAL A 374 30.68 -27.45 -23.82
CA VAL A 374 32.02 -26.89 -23.97
C VAL A 374 32.98 -27.89 -23.35
N SER A 375 33.32 -28.92 -24.13
CA SER A 375 34.32 -29.92 -23.76
C SER A 375 35.11 -30.31 -25.00
N SER A 376 35.85 -29.35 -25.56
CA SER A 376 36.94 -29.64 -26.50
C SER A 376 37.99 -28.53 -26.68
N GLU A 377 37.81 -27.31 -26.15
CA GLU A 377 38.80 -26.23 -26.35
C GLU A 377 39.86 -26.09 -25.23
N ILE A 378 39.82 -26.92 -24.18
CA ILE A 378 40.79 -26.85 -23.07
C ILE A 378 42.05 -27.70 -23.34
N ASN A 379 42.05 -28.57 -24.36
CA ASN A 379 43.21 -29.43 -24.65
C ASN A 379 44.20 -28.88 -25.69
N MET A 380 43.94 -27.74 -26.33
CA MET A 380 44.86 -27.18 -27.35
C MET A 380 45.80 -26.09 -26.84
N SER A 381 45.56 -25.57 -25.63
CA SER A 381 46.41 -24.55 -24.98
C SER A 381 47.43 -25.12 -24.01
N ARG A 382 47.46 -26.45 -23.80
CA ARG A 382 48.42 -27.14 -22.91
C ARG A 382 49.60 -27.79 -23.62
N SER A 383 49.60 -27.83 -24.96
CA SER A 383 50.69 -28.39 -25.77
C SER A 383 51.73 -27.36 -26.24
N TYR A 384 51.46 -26.06 -26.08
CA TYR A 384 52.39 -25.00 -26.51
C TYR A 384 53.27 -24.42 -25.39
N SER A 385 52.99 -24.71 -24.12
CA SER A 385 53.78 -24.19 -22.98
C SER A 385 54.86 -25.14 -22.45
N THR A 386 55.08 -26.29 -23.09
CA THR A 386 56.08 -27.30 -22.67
C THR A 386 57.25 -27.48 -23.66
N MET A 387 57.40 -26.59 -24.65
CA MET A 387 58.51 -26.68 -25.64
C MET A 387 59.54 -25.54 -25.59
N GLU A 388 59.43 -24.57 -24.67
CA GLU A 388 60.36 -23.41 -24.60
C GLU A 388 61.19 -23.33 -23.31
N THR A 389 61.43 -24.45 -22.64
CA THR A 389 62.43 -24.53 -21.55
C THR A 389 63.40 -25.67 -21.78
N GLY A 390 64.31 -25.48 -22.73
CA GLY A 390 65.42 -26.38 -22.96
C GLY A 390 66.37 -25.82 -24.00
N VAL A 391 67.63 -25.66 -23.60
CA VAL A 391 68.82 -25.39 -24.42
C VAL A 391 69.15 -23.91 -24.66
N ASN A 392 69.99 -23.36 -23.78
CA ASN A 392 71.14 -22.56 -24.19
C ASN A 392 72.20 -22.56 -23.08
N GLU A 393 73.05 -23.59 -23.12
CA GLU A 393 74.38 -23.58 -22.51
C GLU A 393 75.38 -24.05 -23.59
N GLN A 394 76.59 -23.46 -23.58
CA GLN A 394 77.72 -23.56 -24.52
C GLN A 394 77.65 -22.53 -25.67
N SER A 395 78.66 -21.69 -25.97
CA SER A 395 80.07 -21.66 -25.56
C SER A 395 80.69 -20.30 -25.93
N ILE A 396 81.54 -19.79 -25.04
CA ILE A 396 82.58 -18.77 -25.29
C ILE A 396 83.75 -19.45 -26.00
N SER A 397 84.23 -18.90 -27.13
CA SER A 397 85.68 -18.69 -27.41
C SER A 397 85.95 -18.33 -28.88
N LEU A 398 86.70 -17.23 -29.05
CA LEU A 398 87.53 -16.77 -30.18
C LEU A 398 86.83 -16.18 -31.41
#